data_AF-A0A6B2UFF2-F1
#
_entry.id   AF-A0A6B2UFF2-F1
#
_cell.length_a   1.000
_cell.length_b   1.000
_cell.length_c   1.000
_cell.angle_alpha   90.00
_cell.angle_beta   90.00
_cell.angle_gamma   90.00
#
_symmetry.space_group_name_H-M   'P 1'
#
loop_
_entity.id
_entity.type
_entity.pdbx_description
1 polymer ?
#
loop_
_entity_poly.entity_id
_entity_poly.type
_entity_poly.pdbx_seq_one_letter_code
_entity_poly.pdbx_strand_id
1 'polypeptide(L)'
;MPVRYTDEELRGAFAGAGTWGEVWQRLGVDPDRQRRTYLRRRMKALGLDLDSLEDERGRWTRAELAEAVAASRNMNEVLSRLGVDQVGGWHTHLSRRIRQLGIDTSHFVRIRRGAASKGIRKRTRAELLTLDTNSSRRVPGSRLKKALLRPEEAEKCAKCGIGPQWQGEHLPMEVDHINGDWRDNRVENLRLLCPNCHSMTDTYRRRKRTR
;
A
#
# COMPACT_ATOMS: atom_id res chain seq x y z
N MET A 1 32.30 20.94 -8.23
CA MET A 1 31.86 20.95 -9.64
C MET A 1 30.82 19.85 -9.81
N PRO A 2 29.59 20.12 -10.31
CA PRO A 2 28.67 19.02 -10.58
C PRO A 2 29.25 18.22 -11.75
N VAL A 3 29.59 16.96 -11.53
CA VAL A 3 30.01 16.03 -12.59
C VAL A 3 28.85 15.99 -13.60
N ARG A 4 29.03 16.64 -14.75
CA ARG A 4 28.07 16.66 -15.85
C ARG A 4 28.39 15.46 -16.72
N TYR A 5 27.61 14.40 -16.58
CA TYR A 5 27.68 13.27 -17.50
C TYR A 5 27.12 13.70 -18.86
N THR A 6 27.82 13.33 -19.92
CA THR A 6 27.32 13.52 -21.28
C THR A 6 26.19 12.54 -21.56
N ASP A 7 25.33 12.87 -22.54
CA ASP A 7 24.25 11.98 -22.91
C ASP A 7 24.77 10.67 -23.53
N GLU A 8 25.98 10.68 -24.08
CA GLU A 8 26.69 9.50 -24.60
C GLU A 8 27.17 8.58 -23.48
N GLU A 9 27.78 9.14 -22.43
CA GLU A 9 28.20 8.38 -21.24
C GLU A 9 27.00 7.70 -20.57
N LEU A 10 25.87 8.41 -20.45
CA LEU A 10 24.65 7.85 -19.86
C LEU A 10 24.05 6.73 -20.71
N ARG A 11 24.06 6.86 -22.04
CA ARG A 11 23.60 5.79 -22.94
C ARG A 11 24.55 4.60 -22.92
N GLY A 12 25.87 4.84 -22.93
CA GLY A 12 26.89 3.79 -22.89
C GLY A 12 26.86 3.00 -21.58
N ALA A 13 26.71 3.68 -20.44
CA ALA A 13 26.57 3.00 -19.15
C ALA A 13 25.28 2.20 -19.04
N PHE A 14 24.18 2.68 -19.64
CA PHE A 14 22.91 1.97 -19.67
C PHE A 14 22.91 0.76 -20.62
N ALA A 15 23.61 0.85 -21.75
CA ALA A 15 23.59 -0.17 -22.79
C ALA A 15 24.11 -1.52 -22.29
N GLY A 16 23.22 -2.51 -22.21
CA GLY A 16 23.57 -3.85 -21.73
C GLY A 16 23.84 -3.93 -20.22
N ALA A 17 23.40 -2.94 -19.44
CA ALA A 17 23.33 -3.09 -17.99
C ALA A 17 22.02 -3.79 -17.61
N GLY A 18 22.09 -4.76 -16.70
CA GLY A 18 20.93 -5.44 -16.12
C GLY A 18 20.50 -4.83 -14.79
N THR A 19 21.39 -4.12 -14.10
CA THR A 19 21.11 -3.51 -12.79
C THR A 19 21.54 -2.05 -12.70
N TRP A 20 20.92 -1.32 -11.77
CA TRP A 20 21.39 0.01 -11.41
C TRP A 20 22.82 0.01 -10.86
N GLY A 21 23.23 -1.05 -10.14
CA GLY A 21 24.59 -1.20 -9.64
C GLY A 21 25.63 -1.20 -10.77
N GLU A 22 25.37 -1.96 -11.83
CA GLU A 22 26.22 -2.00 -13.02
C GLU A 22 26.30 -0.65 -13.73
N VAL A 23 25.17 0.07 -13.85
CA VAL A 23 25.16 1.43 -14.41
C VAL A 23 26.03 2.37 -13.59
N TRP A 24 25.96 2.31 -12.26
CA TRP A 24 26.78 3.15 -11.38
C TRP A 24 28.27 2.81 -11.49
N GLN A 25 28.60 1.52 -11.54
CA GLN A 25 29.97 1.05 -11.72
C GLN A 25 30.55 1.50 -13.06
N ARG A 26 29.79 1.40 -14.16
CA ARG A 26 30.20 1.84 -15.50
C ARG A 26 30.36 3.35 -15.61
N LEU A 27 29.58 4.12 -14.85
CA LEU A 27 29.76 5.56 -14.69
C LEU A 27 30.89 5.93 -13.71
N GLY A 28 31.54 4.95 -13.07
CA GLY A 28 32.62 5.17 -12.12
C GLY A 28 32.18 5.89 -10.84
N VAL A 29 30.92 5.73 -10.42
CA VAL A 29 30.35 6.44 -9.28
C VAL A 29 29.76 5.54 -8.21
N ASP A 30 29.93 5.97 -6.96
CA ASP A 30 29.01 5.60 -5.88
C ASP A 30 28.06 6.78 -5.62
N PRO A 31 26.88 6.80 -6.27
CA PRO A 31 26.03 7.97 -6.23
C PRO A 31 25.27 8.03 -4.90
N ASP A 32 25.35 9.17 -4.23
CA ASP A 32 24.44 9.51 -3.13
C ASP A 32 22.98 9.65 -3.62
N ARG A 33 22.05 9.87 -2.69
CA ARG A 33 20.61 9.98 -2.98
C ARG A 33 20.28 11.07 -4.01
N GLN A 34 20.95 12.22 -3.95
CA GLN A 34 20.69 13.34 -4.87
C GLN A 34 21.21 13.02 -6.27
N ARG A 35 22.43 12.47 -6.37
CA ARG A 35 23.02 12.04 -7.65
C ARG A 35 22.19 10.95 -8.34
N ARG A 36 21.72 9.93 -7.60
CA ARG A 36 20.81 8.91 -8.16
C ARG A 36 19.54 9.52 -8.75
N THR A 37 18.96 10.49 -8.03
CA THR A 37 17.72 11.15 -8.45
C THR A 37 17.95 11.97 -9.72
N TYR A 38 19.06 12.70 -9.79
CA TYR A 38 19.48 13.45 -10.97
C TYR A 38 19.72 12.53 -12.18
N LEU A 39 20.51 11.47 -12.02
CA LEU A 39 20.85 10.54 -13.10
C LEU A 39 19.62 9.79 -13.61
N ARG A 40 18.77 9.26 -12.73
CA ARG A 40 17.49 8.66 -13.12
C ARG A 40 16.62 9.63 -13.92
N ARG A 41 16.49 10.87 -13.45
CA ARG A 41 15.70 11.89 -14.18
C ARG A 41 16.31 12.19 -15.55
N ARG A 42 17.63 12.31 -15.65
CA ARG A 42 18.33 12.61 -16.91
C ARG A 42 18.19 11.46 -17.90
N MET A 43 18.46 10.23 -17.48
CA MET A 43 18.32 9.04 -18.32
C MET A 43 16.88 8.82 -18.79
N LYS A 44 15.88 9.10 -17.94
CA LYS A 44 14.47 9.09 -18.35
C LYS A 44 14.16 10.15 -19.41
N ALA A 45 14.72 11.36 -19.27
CA ALA A 45 14.56 12.41 -20.27
C ALA A 45 15.21 12.07 -21.62
N LEU A 46 16.22 11.18 -21.62
CA LEU A 46 16.84 10.63 -22.83
C LEU A 46 16.04 9.49 -23.47
N GLY A 47 14.91 9.10 -22.89
CA GLY A 47 14.06 8.02 -23.39
C GLY A 47 14.57 6.61 -23.07
N LEU A 48 15.51 6.47 -22.15
CA LEU A 48 16.01 5.15 -21.73
C LEU A 48 14.93 4.42 -20.91
N ASP A 49 14.74 3.13 -21.21
CA ASP A 49 13.79 2.29 -20.50
C ASP A 49 14.34 1.87 -19.14
N LEU A 50 14.23 2.76 -18.17
CA LEU A 50 14.72 2.55 -16.81
C LEU A 50 14.05 1.38 -16.08
N ASP A 51 12.89 0.93 -16.56
CA ASP A 51 12.18 -0.19 -15.96
C ASP A 51 12.88 -1.54 -16.26
N SER A 52 13.74 -1.58 -17.31
CA SER A 52 14.57 -2.75 -17.65
C SER A 52 15.70 -3.02 -16.64
N LEU A 53 16.09 -2.01 -15.85
CA LEU A 53 17.14 -2.15 -14.84
C LEU A 53 16.59 -2.65 -13.51
N GLU A 54 17.21 -3.70 -12.97
CA GLU A 54 16.93 -4.15 -11.62
C GLU A 54 17.48 -3.17 -10.58
N ASP A 55 16.67 -2.88 -9.56
CA ASP A 55 17.11 -2.11 -8.39
C ASP A 55 17.45 -3.11 -7.29
N GLU A 56 18.73 -3.46 -7.18
CA GLU A 56 19.26 -4.38 -6.17
C GLU A 56 19.11 -3.84 -4.74
N ARG A 57 18.89 -2.52 -4.60
CA ARG A 57 18.57 -1.88 -3.32
C ARG A 57 17.06 -1.78 -3.07
N GLY A 58 16.26 -2.32 -3.99
CA GLY A 58 14.82 -2.49 -3.80
C GLY A 58 14.53 -3.41 -2.62
N ARG A 59 13.30 -3.31 -2.09
CA ARG A 59 12.88 -4.17 -0.97
C ARG A 59 12.87 -5.67 -1.33
N TRP A 60 12.75 -5.99 -2.62
CA TRP A 60 12.86 -7.34 -3.16
C TRP A 60 13.53 -7.29 -4.53
N THR A 61 14.42 -8.24 -4.77
CA THR A 61 15.06 -8.53 -6.05
C THR A 61 14.08 -9.19 -7.02
N ARG A 62 14.44 -9.27 -8.31
CA ARG A 62 13.64 -10.03 -9.29
C ARG A 62 13.55 -11.50 -8.91
N ALA A 63 14.65 -12.10 -8.45
CA ALA A 63 14.71 -13.50 -8.05
C ALA A 63 13.75 -13.81 -6.90
N GLU A 64 13.77 -13.00 -5.84
CA GLU A 64 12.86 -13.15 -4.69
C GLU A 64 11.39 -13.00 -5.09
N LEU A 65 11.07 -12.03 -5.96
CA LEU A 65 9.71 -11.86 -6.47
C LEU A 65 9.28 -13.03 -7.34
N ALA A 66 10.17 -13.57 -8.19
CA ALA A 66 9.89 -14.70 -9.05
C ALA A 66 9.64 -15.97 -8.22
N GLU A 67 10.45 -16.23 -7.21
CA GLU A 67 10.27 -17.35 -6.27
C GLU A 67 8.93 -17.22 -5.53
N ALA A 68 8.63 -16.04 -4.98
CA ALA A 68 7.37 -15.80 -4.28
C ALA A 68 6.15 -15.96 -5.19
N VAL A 69 6.24 -15.54 -6.47
CA VAL A 69 5.19 -15.71 -7.48
C VAL A 69 5.03 -17.18 -7.86
N ALA A 70 6.12 -17.91 -8.11
CA ALA A 70 6.07 -19.34 -8.44
C ALA A 70 5.44 -20.16 -7.32
N ALA A 71 5.72 -19.82 -6.06
CA ALA A 71 5.18 -20.52 -4.89
C ALA A 71 3.76 -20.06 -4.48
N SER A 72 3.13 -19.16 -5.24
CA SER A 72 1.81 -18.58 -4.94
C SER A 72 0.79 -18.84 -6.02
N ARG A 73 -0.48 -18.88 -5.64
CA ARG A 73 -1.62 -19.05 -6.56
C ARG A 73 -2.36 -17.74 -6.83
N ASN A 74 -2.06 -16.69 -6.08
CA ASN A 74 -2.63 -15.35 -6.24
C ASN A 74 -1.75 -14.29 -5.57
N MET A 75 -2.01 -13.01 -5.87
CA MET A 75 -1.23 -11.90 -5.32
C MET A 75 -1.31 -11.73 -3.79
N ASN A 76 -2.37 -12.21 -3.13
CA ASN A 76 -2.43 -12.12 -1.66
C ASN A 76 -1.47 -13.12 -1.01
N GLU A 77 -1.32 -14.31 -1.59
CA GLU A 77 -0.31 -15.30 -1.16
C GLU A 77 1.11 -14.74 -1.37
N VAL A 78 1.36 -14.06 -2.50
CA VAL A 78 2.64 -13.37 -2.73
C VAL A 78 2.92 -12.33 -1.64
N LEU A 79 1.95 -11.45 -1.36
CA LEU A 79 2.10 -10.44 -0.30
C LEU A 79 2.36 -11.08 1.07
N SER A 80 1.63 -12.15 1.39
CA SER A 80 1.78 -12.87 2.66
C SER A 80 3.16 -13.51 2.78
N ARG A 81 3.67 -14.15 1.72
CA ARG A 81 5.01 -14.77 1.70
C ARG A 81 6.12 -13.73 1.85
N LEU A 82 5.94 -12.55 1.28
CA LEU A 82 6.90 -11.44 1.37
C LEU A 82 6.78 -10.67 2.69
N GLY A 83 5.96 -11.12 3.64
CA GLY A 83 5.76 -10.47 4.94
C GLY A 83 5.14 -9.07 4.83
N VAL A 84 4.34 -8.83 3.79
CA VAL A 84 3.70 -7.54 3.54
C VAL A 84 2.26 -7.61 3.98
N ASP A 85 1.90 -6.75 4.94
CA ASP A 85 0.49 -6.55 5.31
C ASP A 85 -0.36 -6.18 4.08
N GLN A 86 -1.53 -6.82 3.93
CA GLN A 86 -2.46 -6.57 2.82
C GLN A 86 -3.26 -5.28 3.03
N VAL A 87 -2.57 -4.21 3.41
CA VAL A 87 -3.15 -2.87 3.66
C VAL A 87 -2.48 -1.81 2.78
N GLY A 88 -3.30 -0.89 2.26
CA GLY A 88 -2.81 0.20 1.40
C GLY A 88 -2.55 -0.24 -0.05
N GLY A 89 -1.59 0.43 -0.71
CA GLY A 89 -1.33 0.27 -2.15
C GLY A 89 -0.39 -0.88 -2.54
N TRP A 90 -0.02 -1.77 -1.62
CA TRP A 90 0.98 -2.82 -1.87
C TRP A 90 0.60 -3.78 -2.98
N HIS A 91 -0.68 -4.19 -3.04
CA HIS A 91 -1.16 -5.05 -4.12
C HIS A 91 -0.93 -4.41 -5.50
N THR A 92 -1.30 -3.14 -5.65
CA THR A 92 -1.06 -2.37 -6.89
C THR A 92 0.43 -2.21 -7.16
N HIS A 93 1.21 -1.91 -6.14
CA HIS A 93 2.66 -1.72 -6.27
C HIS A 93 3.38 -2.99 -6.75
N LEU A 94 3.16 -4.13 -6.07
CA LEU A 94 3.76 -5.41 -6.47
C LEU A 94 3.24 -5.89 -7.82
N SER A 95 1.93 -5.78 -8.07
CA SER A 95 1.37 -6.18 -9.38
C SER A 95 1.99 -5.40 -10.54
N ARG A 96 2.28 -4.11 -10.33
CA ARG A 96 2.99 -3.29 -11.32
C ARG A 96 4.44 -3.76 -11.46
N ARG A 97 5.14 -4.00 -10.35
CA ARG A 97 6.55 -4.41 -10.36
C ARG A 97 6.75 -5.79 -11.01
N ILE A 98 5.90 -6.77 -10.70
CA ILE A 98 5.91 -8.12 -11.30
C ILE A 98 5.72 -8.03 -12.82
N ARG A 99 4.77 -7.20 -13.28
CA ARG A 99 4.55 -6.96 -14.71
C ARG A 99 5.77 -6.31 -15.38
N GLN A 100 6.38 -5.32 -14.73
CA GLN A 100 7.59 -4.65 -15.25
C GLN A 100 8.77 -5.64 -15.38
N LEU A 101 8.91 -6.57 -14.44
CA LEU A 101 10.00 -7.56 -14.45
C LEU A 101 9.73 -8.77 -15.37
N GLY A 102 8.60 -8.77 -16.09
CA GLY A 102 8.20 -9.86 -16.98
C GLY A 102 8.01 -11.20 -16.28
N ILE A 103 7.69 -11.20 -14.98
CA ILE A 103 7.48 -12.43 -14.22
C ILE A 103 6.10 -13.01 -14.60
N ASP A 104 6.09 -14.28 -15.02
CA ASP A 104 4.85 -14.93 -15.40
C ASP A 104 3.92 -15.13 -14.19
N THR A 105 2.65 -14.80 -14.38
CA THR A 105 1.57 -14.98 -13.39
C THR A 105 0.37 -15.70 -13.99
N SER A 106 0.57 -16.35 -15.15
CA SER A 106 -0.49 -17.05 -15.88
C SER A 106 -1.14 -18.16 -15.06
N HIS A 107 -0.37 -18.81 -14.17
CA HIS A 107 -0.83 -19.86 -13.26
C HIS A 107 -1.71 -19.34 -12.11
N PHE A 108 -1.82 -18.02 -11.93
CA PHE A 108 -2.66 -17.46 -10.88
C PHE A 108 -4.13 -17.74 -11.13
N VAL A 109 -4.83 -18.13 -10.07
CA VAL A 109 -6.27 -18.39 -10.09
C VAL A 109 -7.00 -17.07 -10.36
N ARG A 110 -7.51 -16.92 -11.58
CA ARG A 110 -8.40 -15.81 -11.94
C ARG A 110 -9.75 -16.03 -11.27
N ILE A 111 -10.00 -15.33 -10.16
CA ILE A 111 -11.35 -15.25 -9.59
C ILE A 111 -12.21 -14.45 -10.58
N ARG A 112 -13.17 -15.12 -11.24
CA ARG A 112 -14.19 -14.44 -12.06
C ARG A 112 -14.94 -13.45 -11.19
N ARG A 113 -14.75 -12.15 -11.44
CA ARG A 113 -15.56 -11.08 -10.82
C ARG A 113 -16.99 -11.24 -11.33
N GLY A 114 -17.89 -11.73 -10.48
CA GLY A 114 -19.30 -11.91 -10.84
C GLY A 114 -19.96 -13.17 -10.29
N ALA A 115 -19.20 -14.15 -9.80
CA ALA A 115 -19.80 -15.19 -8.96
C ALA A 115 -20.22 -14.52 -7.65
N ALA A 116 -21.53 -14.34 -7.45
CA ALA A 116 -22.06 -14.05 -6.12
C ALA A 116 -21.41 -15.04 -5.17
N SER A 117 -20.81 -14.56 -4.08
CA SER A 117 -20.16 -15.39 -3.08
C SER A 117 -21.22 -16.24 -2.35
N LYS A 118 -21.80 -17.21 -3.05
CA LYS A 118 -22.78 -18.15 -2.53
C LYS A 118 -22.04 -18.95 -1.46
N GLY A 119 -22.39 -18.72 -0.19
CA GLY A 119 -21.84 -19.44 0.95
C GLY A 119 -20.81 -18.70 1.82
N ILE A 120 -20.36 -17.49 1.46
CA ILE A 120 -19.53 -16.72 2.42
C ILE A 120 -20.44 -16.14 3.50
N ARG A 121 -20.38 -16.72 4.70
CA ARG A 121 -21.08 -16.19 5.89
C ARG A 121 -20.59 -14.77 6.18
N LYS A 122 -21.54 -13.83 6.36
CA LYS A 122 -21.21 -12.48 6.84
C LYS A 122 -20.78 -12.58 8.30
N ARG A 123 -19.68 -11.91 8.65
CA ARG A 123 -19.26 -11.78 10.06
C ARG A 123 -20.36 -11.12 10.88
N THR A 124 -20.56 -11.60 12.11
CA THR A 124 -21.49 -10.99 13.07
C THR A 124 -20.92 -9.69 13.64
N ARG A 125 -21.76 -8.91 14.32
CA ARG A 125 -21.31 -7.72 15.09
C ARG A 125 -20.22 -8.09 16.09
N ALA A 126 -20.45 -9.14 16.88
CA ALA A 126 -19.50 -9.63 17.89
C ALA A 126 -18.17 -10.02 17.25
N GLU A 127 -18.19 -10.69 16.10
CA GLU A 127 -16.95 -11.04 15.41
C GLU A 127 -16.23 -9.81 14.89
N LEU A 128 -16.92 -8.83 14.30
CA LEU A 128 -16.29 -7.61 13.76
C LEU A 128 -15.63 -6.75 14.84
N LEU A 129 -16.18 -6.74 16.05
CA LEU A 129 -15.76 -5.86 17.15
C LEU A 129 -14.79 -6.57 18.12
N THR A 130 -13.76 -7.20 17.56
CA THR A 130 -12.73 -7.94 18.31
C THR A 130 -11.32 -7.48 17.92
N LEU A 131 -10.35 -7.83 18.75
CA LEU A 131 -8.94 -7.78 18.37
C LEU A 131 -8.62 -8.99 17.49
N ASP A 132 -8.16 -8.72 16.27
CA ASP A 132 -7.80 -9.77 15.30
C ASP A 132 -6.35 -9.57 14.84
N THR A 133 -5.42 -10.14 15.59
CA THR A 133 -3.97 -10.06 15.31
C THR A 133 -3.55 -10.89 14.09
N ASN A 134 -4.37 -11.88 13.71
CA ASN A 134 -4.06 -12.81 12.62
C ASN A 134 -4.61 -12.35 11.27
N SER A 135 -5.53 -11.39 11.25
CA SER A 135 -6.05 -10.86 9.99
C SER A 135 -4.99 -10.07 9.24
N SER A 136 -4.78 -10.47 7.99
CA SER A 136 -3.99 -9.71 7.03
C SER A 136 -4.76 -8.55 6.41
N ARG A 137 -6.09 -8.47 6.62
CA ARG A 137 -6.98 -7.49 5.98
C ARG A 137 -7.69 -6.61 6.98
N ARG A 138 -7.59 -5.31 6.76
CA ARG A 138 -8.36 -4.31 7.52
C ARG A 138 -9.85 -4.44 7.22
N VAL A 139 -10.65 -4.49 8.28
CA VAL A 139 -12.12 -4.38 8.16
C VAL A 139 -12.46 -2.98 7.61
N PRO A 140 -13.26 -2.87 6.54
CA PRO A 140 -13.67 -1.58 6.02
C PRO A 140 -14.38 -0.75 7.09
N GLY A 141 -14.04 0.54 7.21
CA GLY A 141 -14.61 1.43 8.23
C GLY A 141 -16.14 1.50 8.16
N SER A 142 -16.73 1.41 6.97
CA SER A 142 -18.20 1.36 6.80
C SER A 142 -18.85 0.14 7.46
N ARG A 143 -18.15 -1.01 7.54
CA ARG A 143 -18.65 -2.19 8.26
C ARG A 143 -18.51 -2.03 9.76
N LEU A 144 -17.40 -1.46 10.23
CA LEU A 144 -17.20 -1.16 11.65
C LEU A 144 -18.23 -0.13 12.13
N LYS A 145 -18.47 0.94 11.37
CA LYS A 145 -19.50 1.94 11.66
C LYS A 145 -20.89 1.31 11.83
N LYS A 146 -21.31 0.46 10.88
CA LYS A 146 -22.57 -0.30 10.98
C LYS A 146 -22.59 -1.28 12.15
N ALA A 147 -21.44 -1.85 12.49
CA ALA A 147 -21.33 -2.75 13.63
C ALA A 147 -21.33 -1.99 14.96
N LEU A 148 -20.91 -0.73 15.01
CA LEU A 148 -20.91 0.10 16.23
C LEU A 148 -22.31 0.63 16.53
N LEU A 149 -22.95 1.23 15.53
CA LEU A 149 -24.24 1.88 15.69
C LEU A 149 -25.36 0.86 15.79
N ARG A 150 -26.29 1.09 16.73
CA ARG A 150 -27.61 0.48 16.68
C ARG A 150 -28.49 1.22 15.66
N PRO A 151 -29.53 0.58 15.09
CA PRO A 151 -30.45 1.24 14.14
C PRO A 151 -31.03 2.56 14.65
N GLU A 152 -31.26 2.65 15.96
CA GLU A 152 -31.83 3.78 16.67
C GLU A 152 -30.81 4.84 17.14
N GLU A 153 -29.51 4.56 17.05
CA GLU A 153 -28.47 5.48 17.51
C GLU A 153 -28.13 6.52 16.44
N ALA A 154 -28.20 7.80 16.81
CA ALA A 154 -27.82 8.88 15.92
C ALA A 154 -26.31 8.87 15.63
N GLU A 155 -25.94 9.00 14.36
CA GLU A 155 -24.55 9.12 13.93
C GLU A 155 -23.93 10.46 14.37
N LYS A 156 -23.37 10.50 15.58
CA LYS A 156 -22.75 11.72 16.12
C LYS A 156 -21.26 11.56 16.29
N CYS A 157 -20.54 12.67 16.11
CA CYS A 157 -19.13 12.75 16.44
C CYS A 157 -18.93 12.63 17.95
N ALA A 158 -18.11 11.68 18.38
CA ALA A 158 -17.78 11.46 19.79
C ALA A 158 -17.00 12.62 20.43
N LYS A 159 -16.41 13.52 19.62
CA LYS A 159 -15.64 14.67 20.12
C LYS A 159 -16.47 15.96 20.21
N CYS A 160 -17.15 16.36 19.14
CA CYS A 160 -17.88 17.64 19.09
C CYS A 160 -19.39 17.49 19.05
N GLY A 161 -19.93 16.26 19.06
CA GLY A 161 -21.37 16.00 19.07
C GLY A 161 -22.11 16.28 17.76
N ILE A 162 -21.44 16.82 16.73
CA ILE A 162 -22.07 17.10 15.43
C ILE A 162 -22.70 15.83 14.84
N GLY A 163 -23.92 15.97 14.32
CA GLY A 163 -24.64 14.90 13.65
C GLY A 163 -24.17 14.66 12.20
N PRO A 164 -24.88 13.81 11.44
CA PRO A 164 -24.49 13.41 10.09
C PRO A 164 -24.89 14.44 9.02
N GLN A 165 -25.26 15.67 9.41
CA GLN A 165 -25.65 16.73 8.49
C GLN A 165 -24.80 17.98 8.74
N TRP A 166 -24.33 18.59 7.66
CA TRP A 166 -23.59 19.85 7.68
C TRP A 166 -23.97 20.68 6.46
N GLN A 167 -24.45 21.90 6.68
CA GLN A 167 -24.94 22.80 5.61
C GLN A 167 -25.96 22.15 4.67
N GLY A 168 -26.85 21.31 5.21
CA GLY A 168 -27.87 20.59 4.43
C GLY A 168 -27.37 19.32 3.73
N GLU A 169 -26.06 19.06 3.74
CA GLU A 169 -25.44 17.90 3.10
C GLU A 169 -25.07 16.81 4.12
N HIS A 170 -24.96 15.56 3.66
CA HIS A 170 -24.55 14.44 4.51
C HIS A 170 -23.06 14.54 4.88
N LEU A 171 -22.77 14.67 6.17
CA LEU A 171 -21.43 14.67 6.76
C LEU A 171 -21.01 13.24 7.12
N PRO A 172 -20.07 12.61 6.39
CA PRO A 172 -19.67 11.24 6.68
C PRO A 172 -18.89 11.15 8.00
N MET A 173 -19.46 10.43 8.97
CA MET A 173 -18.69 10.02 10.17
C MET A 173 -17.66 8.95 9.81
N GLU A 174 -16.44 9.16 10.28
CA GLU A 174 -15.29 8.30 10.08
C GLU A 174 -15.03 7.47 11.35
N VAL A 175 -14.64 6.21 11.18
CA VAL A 175 -14.21 5.36 12.30
C VAL A 175 -12.74 5.66 12.60
N ASP A 176 -12.47 6.08 13.84
CA ASP A 176 -11.13 6.26 14.38
C ASP A 176 -10.81 5.15 15.38
N HIS A 177 -9.58 4.66 15.32
CA HIS A 177 -8.99 3.70 16.25
C HIS A 177 -8.16 4.51 17.25
N ILE A 178 -8.57 4.55 18.52
CA ILE A 178 -7.98 5.42 19.55
C ILE A 178 -6.47 5.15 19.70
N ASN A 179 -6.07 3.87 19.71
CA ASN A 179 -4.66 3.47 19.76
C ASN A 179 -3.94 3.50 18.40
N GLY A 180 -4.65 3.76 17.30
CA GLY A 180 -4.13 3.74 15.93
C GLY A 180 -3.89 2.35 15.33
N ASP A 181 -4.09 1.27 16.09
CA ASP A 181 -4.01 -0.11 15.59
C ASP A 181 -5.34 -0.50 14.94
N TRP A 182 -5.30 -0.71 13.63
CA TRP A 182 -6.46 -1.10 12.84
C TRP A 182 -6.95 -2.54 13.10
N ARG A 183 -6.13 -3.37 13.77
CA ARG A 183 -6.48 -4.74 14.15
C ARG A 183 -7.34 -4.80 15.42
N ASP A 184 -7.26 -3.77 16.25
CA ASP A 184 -8.01 -3.66 17.49
C ASP A 184 -9.38 -3.01 17.27
N ASN A 185 -10.37 -3.82 16.87
CA ASN A 185 -11.72 -3.34 16.60
C ASN A 185 -12.66 -3.44 17.81
N ARG A 186 -12.11 -3.64 19.01
CA ARG A 186 -12.93 -3.69 20.24
C ARG A 186 -13.63 -2.34 20.45
N VAL A 187 -14.84 -2.38 21.00
CA VAL A 187 -15.72 -1.19 21.11
C VAL A 187 -15.02 -0.05 21.85
N GLU A 188 -14.31 -0.36 22.93
CA GLU A 188 -13.55 0.58 23.74
C GLU A 188 -12.42 1.30 22.98
N ASN A 189 -11.94 0.73 21.86
CA ASN A 189 -10.88 1.33 21.04
C ASN A 189 -11.44 2.07 19.81
N LEU A 190 -12.75 2.00 19.54
CA LEU A 190 -13.36 2.63 18.37
C LEU A 190 -14.18 3.85 18.76
N ARG A 191 -14.10 4.90 17.94
CA ARG A 191 -15.00 6.06 18.03
C ARG A 191 -15.37 6.59 16.66
N LEU A 192 -16.56 7.18 16.54
CA LEU A 192 -16.98 7.90 15.35
C LEU A 192 -16.60 9.37 15.47
N LEU A 193 -15.91 9.90 14.46
CA LEU A 193 -15.51 11.30 14.41
C LEU A 193 -15.97 11.93 13.09
N CYS A 194 -16.33 13.21 13.12
CA CYS A 194 -16.48 13.98 11.89
C CYS A 194 -15.08 14.22 11.25
N PRO A 195 -15.00 14.50 9.93
CA PRO A 195 -13.72 14.69 9.24
C PRO A 195 -12.84 15.77 9.86
N ASN A 196 -13.44 16.84 10.39
CA ASN A 196 -12.73 17.92 11.08
C ASN A 196 -12.15 17.46 12.42
N CYS A 197 -12.88 16.69 13.21
CA CYS A 197 -12.37 16.17 14.47
C CYS A 197 -11.34 15.07 14.28
N HIS A 198 -11.54 14.20 13.29
CA HIS A 198 -10.61 13.12 12.99
C HIS A 198 -9.27 13.67 12.50
N SER A 199 -9.27 14.73 11.68
CA SER A 199 -8.03 15.34 11.18
C SER A 199 -7.11 15.90 12.28
N MET A 200 -7.67 16.20 13.46
CA MET A 200 -6.93 16.67 14.64
C MET A 200 -6.36 15.54 15.51
N THR A 201 -6.63 14.27 15.21
CA THR A 201 -6.10 13.15 16.00
C THR A 201 -4.63 12.86 15.64
N ASP A 202 -3.89 12.30 16.59
CA ASP A 202 -2.50 11.88 16.37
C ASP A 202 -2.40 10.69 15.40
N THR A 203 -3.47 9.90 15.29
CA THR A 203 -3.58 8.71 14.44
C THR A 203 -4.01 9.04 13.01
N TYR A 204 -4.46 10.27 12.76
CA TYR A 204 -5.00 10.69 11.46
C TYR A 204 -4.02 10.43 10.32
N ARG A 205 -4.48 9.69 9.30
CA ARG A 205 -3.69 9.36 8.10
C ARG A 205 -2.26 8.87 8.40
N ARG A 206 -2.08 8.11 9.49
CA ARG A 206 -0.77 7.56 9.92
C ARG A 206 0.25 8.63 10.33
N ARG A 207 -0.22 9.76 10.89
CA ARG A 207 0.64 10.83 11.39
C ARG A 207 1.61 10.34 12.47
N LYS A 208 1.14 9.50 13.41
CA LYS A 208 2.01 8.77 14.34
C LYS A 208 2.55 7.50 13.65
N ARG A 209 3.77 7.57 13.13
CA ARG A 209 4.61 6.39 12.92
C ARG A 209 5.44 6.23 14.19
N THR A 210 5.15 5.24 15.01
CA THR A 210 6.22 4.66 15.83
C THR A 210 7.31 4.21 14.86
N ARG A 211 8.49 4.79 15.05
CA ARG A 211 9.67 4.54 14.24
C ARG A 211 10.24 3.17 14.59
#